data_AF-A0A3D0DSK5-F1
#
_entry.id   AF-A0A3D0DSK5-F1
#
_cell.length_a   1.000
_cell.length_b   1.000
_cell.length_c   1.000
_cell.angle_alpha   90.00
_cell.angle_beta   90.00
_cell.angle_gamma   90.00
#
_symmetry.space_group_name_H-M   'P 1'
#
loop_
_entity.id
_entity.type
_entity.pdbx_description
1 polymer ?
#
loop_
_entity_poly.entity_id
_entity_poly.type
_entity_poly.pdbx_seq_one_letter_code
_entity_poly.pdbx_strand_id
1 'polypeptide(L)'
;MAAVAAPRRSTGFTLVEILVVMVIIGITLGMASLNAIPSPRQDLENEAKRLTLLLQLARDEAIVRNREVAFEATPERYRFIVRTDTGWTPMNQDDLLRERAFRNAPLRLL
;
A
#
# COMPACT_ATOMS: atom_id res chain seq x y z
N MET A 1 46.21 52.83 -27.61
CA MET A 1 45.64 51.59 -28.19
C MET A 1 44.77 50.95 -27.13
N ALA A 2 43.45 50.98 -27.30
CA ALA A 2 42.52 50.22 -26.45
C ALA A 2 41.71 49.33 -27.40
N ALA A 3 41.87 48.01 -27.24
CA ALA A 3 41.12 47.03 -28.03
C ALA A 3 39.68 46.98 -27.51
N VAL A 4 38.72 47.24 -28.38
CA VAL A 4 37.29 47.07 -28.07
C VAL A 4 36.99 45.58 -27.99
N ALA A 5 36.62 45.10 -26.81
CA ALA A 5 36.21 43.71 -26.61
C ALA A 5 34.86 43.47 -27.30
N ALA A 6 34.80 42.46 -28.17
CA ALA A 6 33.58 42.09 -28.87
C ALA A 6 32.53 41.51 -27.90
N PRO A 7 31.23 41.79 -28.10
CA PRO A 7 30.18 41.26 -27.25
C PRO A 7 30.15 39.74 -27.34
N ARG A 8 30.20 39.06 -26.19
CA ARG A 8 29.99 37.61 -26.10
C ARG A 8 28.57 37.31 -26.57
N ARG A 9 28.42 36.54 -27.65
CA ARG A 9 27.12 36.00 -28.07
C ARG A 9 26.57 35.14 -26.93
N SER A 10 25.49 35.58 -26.31
CA SER A 10 24.69 34.75 -25.42
C SER A 10 24.09 33.62 -26.23
N THR A 11 24.57 32.40 -26.01
CA THR A 11 23.97 31.18 -26.54
C THR A 11 22.65 30.96 -25.80
N GLY A 12 21.54 31.40 -26.39
CA GLY A 12 20.20 31.10 -25.90
C GLY A 12 19.81 29.65 -26.21
N PHE A 13 18.86 29.12 -25.44
CA PHE A 13 18.26 27.82 -25.69
C PHE A 13 17.65 27.77 -27.09
N THR A 14 17.90 26.69 -27.82
CA THR A 14 17.25 26.47 -29.12
C THR A 14 15.86 25.87 -28.92
N LEU A 15 14.96 26.06 -29.89
CA LEU A 15 13.66 25.38 -29.89
C LEU A 15 13.80 23.86 -29.83
N VAL A 16 14.82 23.32 -30.50
CA VAL A 16 15.14 21.89 -30.51
C VAL A 16 15.50 21.40 -29.11
N GLU A 17 16.25 22.20 -28.35
CA GLU A 17 16.66 21.86 -27.00
C GLU A 17 15.46 21.78 -26.04
N ILE A 18 14.54 22.73 -26.11
CA ILE A 18 13.29 22.68 -25.34
C ILE A 18 12.42 21.50 -25.77
N LEU A 19 12.35 21.21 -27.07
CA LEU A 19 11.61 20.05 -27.57
C LEU A 19 12.17 18.73 -27.03
N VAL A 20 13.50 18.56 -27.03
CA VAL A 20 14.16 17.38 -26.45
C VAL A 20 13.90 17.27 -24.96
N VAL A 21 13.97 18.37 -24.21
CA VAL A 21 13.65 18.39 -22.77
C VAL A 21 12.21 17.95 -22.52
N MET A 22 11.24 18.45 -23.30
CA MET A 22 9.84 18.03 -23.18
C MET A 22 9.64 16.54 -23.48
N VAL A 23 10.35 16.01 -24.49
CA VAL A 23 10.33 14.57 -24.82
C VAL A 23 10.90 13.75 -23.67
N ILE A 24 12.04 14.14 -23.10
CA ILE A 24 12.66 13.45 -21.96
C ILE A 24 11.72 13.47 -20.75
N ILE A 25 11.13 14.63 -20.43
CA ILE A 25 10.15 14.74 -19.33
C ILE A 25 8.95 13.83 -19.59
N GLY A 26 8.41 13.83 -20.82
CA GLY A 26 7.29 12.97 -21.21
C GLY A 26 7.59 11.48 -21.07
N ILE A 27 8.75 11.02 -21.56
CA ILE A 27 9.19 9.63 -21.42
C ILE A 27 9.40 9.27 -19.95
N THR A 28 10.04 10.15 -19.18
CA THR A 28 10.33 9.92 -17.76
C THR A 28 9.03 9.81 -16.94
N LEU A 29 8.07 10.71 -17.16
CA LEU A 29 6.75 10.65 -16.53
C LEU A 29 5.97 9.42 -16.96
N GLY A 30 6.04 9.03 -18.24
CA GLY A 30 5.42 7.82 -18.77
C GLY A 30 6.00 6.53 -18.16
N MET A 31 7.32 6.46 -17.95
CA MET A 31 7.96 5.31 -17.28
C MET A 31 7.65 5.26 -15.78
N ALA A 32 7.59 6.42 -15.11
CA ALA A 32 7.27 6.50 -13.69
C ALA A 32 5.83 6.01 -13.40
N SER A 33 4.87 6.28 -14.28
CA SER A 33 3.48 5.85 -14.10
C SER A 33 3.30 4.33 -14.23
N LEU A 34 4.05 3.67 -15.12
CA LEU A 34 3.99 2.21 -15.29
C LEU A 34 4.50 1.44 -14.07
N ASN A 35 5.52 1.97 -13.37
CA ASN A 35 6.04 1.36 -12.14
C ASN A 35 5.15 1.59 -10.91
N ALA A 36 4.17 2.48 -11.00
CA ALA A 36 3.26 2.77 -9.90
C ALA A 36 2.13 1.74 -9.74
N ILE A 37 2.00 0.77 -10.65
CA ILE A 37 0.98 -0.29 -10.56
C ILE A 37 1.46 -1.34 -9.56
N PRO A 38 0.83 -1.46 -8.37
CA PRO A 38 1.20 -2.49 -7.40
C PRO A 38 0.98 -3.87 -8.00
N SER A 39 1.94 -4.80 -7.79
CA SER A 39 1.72 -6.17 -8.24
C SER A 39 0.69 -6.86 -7.32
N PRO A 40 -0.32 -7.56 -7.87
CA PRO A 40 -1.32 -8.27 -7.06
C PRO A 40 -0.70 -9.26 -6.07
N ARG A 41 0.45 -9.85 -6.43
CA ARG A 41 1.23 -10.73 -5.57
C ARG A 41 1.82 -9.99 -4.37
N GLN A 42 2.42 -8.82 -4.58
CA GLN A 42 2.98 -8.02 -3.49
C GLN A 42 1.88 -7.58 -2.51
N ASP A 43 0.70 -7.23 -3.02
CA ASP A 43 -0.45 -6.87 -2.18
C ASP A 43 -0.93 -8.05 -1.33
N LEU A 44 -0.98 -9.26 -1.90
CA LEU A 44 -1.31 -10.47 -1.14
C LEU A 44 -0.27 -10.80 -0.07
N GLU A 45 1.02 -10.68 -0.39
CA GLU A 45 2.10 -10.88 0.59
C GLU A 45 2.03 -9.88 1.74
N ASN A 46 1.73 -8.61 1.41
CA ASN A 46 1.55 -7.56 2.41
C ASN A 46 0.33 -7.83 3.30
N GLU A 47 -0.79 -8.27 2.72
CA GLU A 47 -1.99 -8.65 3.49
C GLU A 47 -1.73 -9.87 4.37
N ALA A 48 -0.98 -10.87 3.90
CA ALA A 48 -0.62 -12.05 4.70
C ALA A 48 0.28 -11.69 5.90
N LYS A 49 1.27 -10.82 5.70
CA LYS A 49 2.11 -10.29 6.78
C LYS A 49 1.25 -9.54 7.81
N ARG A 50 0.34 -8.69 7.34
CA ARG A 50 -0.59 -7.95 8.19
C ARG A 50 -1.50 -8.89 8.99
N LEU A 51 -2.08 -9.90 8.34
CA LEU A 51 -2.95 -10.87 8.99
C LEU A 51 -2.21 -11.67 10.06
N THR A 52 -0.93 -12.02 9.83
CA THR A 52 -0.09 -12.69 10.82
C THR A 52 0.06 -11.84 12.09
N LEU A 53 0.30 -10.54 11.94
CA LEU A 53 0.37 -9.62 13.10
C LEU A 53 -0.96 -9.54 13.85
N LEU A 54 -2.09 -9.53 13.13
CA LEU A 54 -3.41 -9.52 13.76
C LEU A 54 -3.71 -10.83 14.49
N LEU A 55 -3.31 -11.98 13.93
CA LEU A 55 -3.46 -13.28 14.59
C LEU A 55 -2.60 -13.37 15.86
N GLN A 56 -1.38 -12.82 15.81
CA GLN A 56 -0.51 -12.72 16.99
C GLN A 56 -1.17 -11.84 18.07
N LEU A 57 -1.67 -10.66 17.70
CA LEU A 57 -2.39 -9.77 18.62
C LEU A 57 -3.62 -10.46 19.22
N ALA A 58 -4.43 -11.13 18.41
CA ALA A 58 -5.60 -11.87 18.87
C ALA A 58 -5.24 -13.00 19.85
N ARG A 59 -4.12 -13.69 19.59
CA ARG A 59 -3.59 -14.73 20.51
C ARG A 59 -3.13 -14.13 21.83
N ASP A 60 -2.36 -13.05 21.78
CA ASP A 60 -1.85 -12.40 22.99
C ASP A 60 -3.01 -11.87 23.84
N GLU A 61 -4.03 -11.30 23.21
CA GLU A 61 -5.28 -10.88 23.85
C GLU A 61 -6.08 -12.05 24.44
N ALA A 62 -6.13 -13.19 23.75
CA ALA A 62 -6.77 -14.41 24.26
C ALA A 62 -6.09 -14.92 25.54
N ILE A 63 -4.75 -14.86 25.58
CA ILE A 63 -3.94 -15.23 26.75
C ILE A 63 -4.16 -14.23 27.89
N VAL A 64 -4.03 -12.93 27.62
CA VAL A 64 -4.14 -11.87 28.64
C VAL A 64 -5.51 -11.86 29.29
N ARG A 65 -6.58 -12.02 28.51
CA ARG A 65 -7.95 -12.00 29.02
C ARG A 65 -8.51 -13.36 29.37
N ASN A 66 -7.73 -14.43 29.20
CA ASN A 66 -8.14 -15.82 29.43
C ASN A 66 -9.49 -16.15 28.79
N ARG A 67 -9.66 -15.74 27.52
CA ARG A 67 -10.89 -15.92 26.75
C ARG A 67 -10.60 -16.52 25.39
N GLU A 68 -11.48 -17.39 24.91
CA GLU A 68 -11.32 -18.00 23.59
C GLU A 68 -11.57 -16.95 22.50
N VAL A 69 -10.63 -16.85 21.58
CA VAL A 69 -10.73 -16.01 20.37
C VAL A 69 -10.64 -16.92 19.16
N ALA A 70 -11.59 -16.79 18.24
CA ALA A 70 -11.61 -17.50 16.98
C ALA A 70 -11.52 -16.53 15.80
N PHE A 71 -10.93 -17.03 14.71
CA PHE A 71 -10.79 -16.31 13.45
C PHE A 71 -11.76 -16.89 12.42
N GLU A 72 -12.54 -16.02 11.80
CA GLU A 72 -13.44 -16.39 10.71
C GLU A 72 -13.07 -15.61 9.45
N ALA A 73 -12.98 -16.32 8.33
CA ALA A 73 -12.74 -15.73 7.01
C ALA A 73 -13.82 -16.16 6.03
N THR A 74 -14.30 -15.20 5.25
CA THR A 74 -15.10 -15.40 4.04
C THR A 74 -14.28 -14.92 2.84
N PRO A 75 -14.66 -15.25 1.59
CA PRO A 75 -13.94 -14.73 0.42
C PRO A 75 -13.80 -13.20 0.39
N GLU A 76 -14.71 -12.46 1.04
CA GLU A 76 -14.71 -11.00 1.00
C GLU A 76 -14.05 -10.35 2.20
N ARG A 77 -14.15 -10.97 3.38
CA ARG A 77 -13.79 -10.33 4.65
C ARG A 77 -13.39 -11.34 5.70
N TYR A 78 -12.72 -10.85 6.72
CA TYR A 78 -12.38 -11.62 7.90
C TYR A 78 -12.72 -10.85 9.17
N ARG A 79 -12.93 -11.59 10.25
CA ARG A 79 -13.25 -11.05 11.57
C ARG A 79 -12.71 -11.94 12.68
N PHE A 80 -12.54 -11.32 13.84
CA PHE A 80 -12.24 -12.02 15.08
C PHE A 80 -13.48 -12.04 15.94
N ILE A 81 -13.77 -13.21 16.51
CA ILE A 81 -14.89 -13.43 17.42
C ILE A 81 -14.34 -13.96 18.75
N VAL A 82 -15.01 -13.61 19.83
CA VAL A 82 -14.66 -13.99 21.19
C VAL A 82 -15.80 -14.76 21.82
N ARG A 83 -15.45 -15.79 22.62
CA ARG A 83 -16.42 -16.55 23.40
C ARG A 83 -16.83 -15.76 24.64
N THR A 84 -18.13 -15.52 24.77
CA THR A 84 -18.80 -14.93 25.94
C THR A 84 -19.80 -15.95 26.51
N ASP A 85 -20.36 -15.64 27.69
CA ASP A 85 -21.38 -16.48 28.33
C ASP A 85 -22.62 -16.68 27.44
N THR A 86 -22.90 -15.72 26.56
CA THR A 86 -24.04 -15.70 25.64
C THR A 86 -23.74 -16.31 24.27
N GLY A 87 -22.48 -16.66 23.97
CA GLY A 87 -22.11 -17.25 22.69
C GLY A 87 -20.84 -16.66 22.07
N TRP A 88 -20.75 -16.69 20.74
CA TRP A 88 -19.66 -16.03 20.01
C TRP A 88 -20.08 -14.60 19.65
N THR A 89 -19.25 -13.63 20.01
CA THR A 89 -19.52 -12.21 19.72
C THR A 89 -18.35 -11.57 18.99
N PRO A 90 -18.59 -10.62 18.06
CA PRO A 90 -17.51 -9.93 17.35
C PRO A 90 -16.63 -9.11 18.29
N MET A 91 -15.32 -9.16 18.08
CA MET A 91 -14.37 -8.28 18.76
C MET A 91 -14.42 -6.86 18.17
N ASN A 92 -15.39 -6.06 18.62
CA ASN A 92 -15.54 -4.66 18.22
C ASN A 92 -14.90 -3.66 19.20
N GLN A 93 -14.44 -4.13 20.37
CA GLN A 93 -13.87 -3.27 21.41
C GLN A 93 -12.44 -2.79 21.09
N ASP A 94 -11.74 -3.47 20.18
CA ASP A 94 -10.38 -3.14 19.78
C ASP A 94 -10.36 -2.77 18.29
N ASP A 95 -10.04 -1.52 17.96
CA ASP A 95 -10.06 -0.99 16.59
C ASP A 95 -9.11 -1.78 15.65
N LEU A 96 -8.13 -2.47 16.24
CA LEU A 96 -7.21 -3.33 15.50
C LEU A 96 -7.86 -4.64 15.04
N LEU A 97 -8.78 -5.23 15.83
CA LEU A 97 -9.36 -6.56 15.62
C LEU A 97 -10.79 -6.56 15.05
N ARG A 98 -11.28 -5.40 14.61
CA ARG A 98 -12.55 -5.28 13.91
C ARG A 98 -12.60 -6.05 12.59
N GLU A 99 -13.82 -6.32 12.13
CA GLU A 99 -14.09 -6.90 10.83
C GLU A 99 -13.51 -6.03 9.70
N ARG A 100 -12.85 -6.68 8.74
CA ARG A 100 -12.18 -6.01 7.60
C ARG A 100 -12.37 -6.81 6.32
N ALA A 101 -12.61 -6.09 5.22
CA ALA A 101 -12.58 -6.66 3.89
C ALA A 101 -11.14 -6.97 3.48
N PHE A 102 -10.96 -8.03 2.69
CA PHE A 102 -9.70 -8.27 2.02
C PHE A 102 -9.45 -7.18 0.97
N ARG A 103 -8.21 -6.69 0.90
CA ARG A 103 -7.82 -5.67 -0.08
C ARG A 103 -8.10 -6.10 -1.53
N ASN A 104 -7.92 -7.40 -1.80
CA ASN A 104 -8.11 -8.01 -3.12
C ASN A 104 -9.25 -9.06 -3.11
N ALA A 105 -10.42 -8.69 -2.59
CA ALA A 105 -11.59 -9.56 -2.60
C ALA A 105 -12.15 -9.78 -4.03
N PRO A 106 -12.77 -10.95 -4.32
CA PRO A 106 -12.89 -12.11 -3.45
C PRO A 106 -11.62 -12.98 -3.46
N LEU A 107 -11.17 -13.40 -2.27
CA LEU A 107 -10.12 -14.39 -2.12
C LEU A 107 -10.68 -15.81 -2.24
N ARG A 108 -9.95 -16.66 -2.95
CA ARG A 108 -10.23 -18.11 -2.95
C ARG A 108 -9.68 -18.70 -1.66
N LEU A 109 -10.59 -18.96 -0.72
CA LEU A 109 -10.31 -19.80 0.45
C LEU A 109 -10.31 -21.27 -0.03
N LEU A 110 -9.40 -22.08 0.52
CA LEU A 110 -9.16 -23.47 0.11
C LEU A 110 -10.44 -24.32 0.14
#